data_AF-A0A955J1Q9-F1
#
_entry.id   AF-A0A955J1Q9-F1
#
_cell.length_a   1.000
_cell.length_b   1.000
_cell.length_c   1.000
_cell.angle_alpha   90.00
_cell.angle_beta   90.00
_cell.angle_gamma   90.00
#
_symmetry.space_group_name_H-M   'P 1'
#
loop_
_entity.id
_entity.type
_entity.pdbx_description
1 polymer ?
#
loop_
_entity_poly.entity_id
_entity_poly.type
_entity_poly.pdbx_seq_one_letter_code
_entity_poly.pdbx_strand_id
1 'polypeptide(L)'
;MNSRIKESAIVFFIVVLSRLPQLGHDIFNTDVWKWKARIFDFGSGVFYMEFAKTLQRYHPGVGLMWLGTLGVKLHTLYYKFVYGIMPPDNSLDTIFNLHFFQKLVIVLAIAFVLSMCYYILSVILSPLYARFVILFLIFEPFYIALTRVVHLEGLLATFMFASFLLVYWYTVDDKAKIFKLPVLYVAAIFTGYSVLIKTPALLLLPLTGLILFYSRYTLTRNFVSSLKHSLHNYLLWLLVVCLTIFILWPALWVIPAEVYSTLYRGIFSVGVDEGHAQFYFNKYVEDPGFSFYFVVIALRSSPYLLLGLVGYILVRY
;
A
#
# COMPACT_ATOMS: atom_id res chain seq x y z
N MET A 1 8.63 10.80 -24.57
CA MET A 1 9.18 10.08 -23.39
C MET A 1 9.76 11.05 -22.36
N ASN A 2 10.58 12.02 -22.78
CA ASN A 2 11.29 12.93 -21.87
C ASN A 2 10.38 13.85 -21.01
N SER A 3 9.20 14.26 -21.52
CA SER A 3 8.24 15.08 -20.74
C SER A 3 7.57 14.31 -19.61
N ARG A 4 7.12 13.07 -19.86
CA ARG A 4 6.45 12.23 -18.86
C ARG A 4 7.35 11.94 -17.65
N ILE A 5 8.63 11.67 -17.90
CA ILE A 5 9.61 11.43 -16.83
C ILE A 5 9.81 12.68 -15.99
N LYS A 6 9.91 13.86 -16.61
CA LYS A 6 9.99 15.14 -15.88
C LYS A 6 8.74 15.38 -15.04
N GLU A 7 7.56 15.14 -15.59
CA GLU A 7 6.29 15.28 -14.85
C GLU A 7 6.17 14.26 -13.71
N SER A 8 6.61 13.02 -13.88
CA SER A 8 6.73 12.03 -12.80
C SER A 8 7.65 12.52 -11.67
N ALA A 9 8.79 13.13 -11.99
CA ALA A 9 9.67 13.72 -10.99
C ALA A 9 8.98 14.88 -10.26
N ILE A 10 8.23 15.73 -10.98
CA ILE A 10 7.43 16.80 -10.37
C ILE A 10 6.40 16.22 -9.40
N VAL A 11 5.67 15.17 -9.80
CA VAL A 11 4.71 14.47 -8.93
C VAL A 11 5.39 13.97 -7.65
N PHE A 12 6.57 13.35 -7.77
CA PHE A 12 7.34 12.91 -6.60
C PHE A 12 7.59 14.06 -5.62
N PHE A 13 8.11 15.19 -6.11
CA PHE A 13 8.39 16.36 -5.26
C PHE A 13 7.11 16.97 -4.68
N ILE A 14 6.02 17.05 -5.44
CA ILE A 14 4.72 17.55 -4.94
C ILE A 14 4.24 16.68 -3.76
N VAL A 15 4.31 15.34 -3.88
CA VAL A 15 3.92 14.44 -2.78
C VAL A 15 4.81 14.68 -1.57
N VAL A 16 6.14 14.68 -1.73
CA VAL A 16 7.06 14.87 -0.60
C VAL A 16 6.82 16.22 0.07
N LEU A 17 6.86 17.32 -0.68
CA LEU A 17 6.74 18.67 -0.16
C LEU A 17 5.39 18.93 0.51
N SER A 18 4.30 18.37 0.00
CA SER A 18 2.97 18.53 0.62
C SER A 18 2.80 17.76 1.93
N ARG A 19 3.63 16.74 2.20
CA ARG A 19 3.58 15.95 3.45
C ARG A 19 4.63 16.36 4.48
N LEU A 20 5.70 17.05 4.09
CA LEU A 20 6.80 17.45 4.98
C LEU A 20 6.42 18.40 6.15
N PRO A 21 5.51 19.38 6.00
CA PRO A 21 5.27 20.36 7.05
C PRO A 21 4.84 19.70 8.37
N GLN A 22 5.61 19.91 9.44
CA GLN A 22 5.37 19.36 10.78
C GLN A 22 5.30 17.81 10.85
N LEU A 23 5.87 17.08 9.88
CA LEU A 23 5.76 15.62 9.79
C LEU A 23 6.20 14.87 11.07
N GLY A 24 7.11 15.44 11.85
CA GLY A 24 7.55 14.88 13.14
C GLY A 24 6.60 15.15 14.31
N HIS A 25 5.83 16.24 14.27
CA HIS A 25 5.06 16.79 15.39
C HIS A 25 3.55 16.82 15.15
N ASP A 26 3.08 16.29 14.01
CA ASP A 26 1.67 16.27 13.64
C ASP A 26 0.91 15.10 14.30
N ILE A 27 0.31 14.21 13.51
CA ILE A 27 -0.57 13.14 13.97
C ILE A 27 0.24 12.10 14.76
N PHE A 28 0.06 12.11 16.08
CA PHE A 28 0.62 11.13 17.00
C PHE A 28 -0.51 10.46 17.80
N ASN A 29 -1.04 9.33 17.30
CA ASN A 29 -2.18 8.64 17.89
C ASN A 29 -1.76 7.43 18.75
N THR A 30 -2.72 6.77 19.39
CA THR A 30 -2.49 5.60 20.26
C THR A 30 -1.89 4.40 19.51
N ASP A 31 -2.20 4.24 18.22
CA ASP A 31 -1.66 3.14 17.41
C ASP A 31 -0.20 3.36 17.00
N VAL A 32 0.28 4.61 16.92
CA VAL A 32 1.69 4.91 16.63
C VAL A 32 2.61 4.20 17.63
N TRP A 33 2.27 4.18 18.91
CA TRP A 33 3.06 3.48 19.93
C TRP A 33 3.15 1.97 19.67
N LYS A 34 2.01 1.35 19.33
CA LYS A 34 1.97 -0.08 18.99
C LYS A 34 2.81 -0.38 17.75
N TRP A 35 2.75 0.47 16.72
CA TRP A 35 3.55 0.28 15.51
C TRP A 35 5.04 0.51 15.74
N LYS A 36 5.41 1.48 16.56
CA LYS A 36 6.82 1.72 16.94
C LYS A 36 7.41 0.51 17.68
N ALA A 37 6.69 -0.09 18.63
CA ALA A 37 7.12 -1.31 19.31
C ALA A 37 7.33 -2.47 18.32
N ARG A 38 6.35 -2.70 17.43
CA ARG A 38 6.46 -3.75 16.41
C ARG A 38 7.62 -3.53 15.43
N ILE A 39 7.86 -2.28 15.03
CA ILE A 39 9.01 -1.90 14.19
C ILE A 39 10.32 -2.27 14.91
N PHE A 40 10.42 -1.99 16.20
CA PHE A 40 11.59 -2.32 17.00
C PHE A 40 11.80 -3.84 17.12
N ASP A 41 10.75 -4.61 17.44
CA ASP A 41 10.82 -6.06 17.56
C ASP A 41 11.10 -6.75 16.22
N PHE A 42 10.48 -6.27 15.14
CA PHE A 42 10.74 -6.76 13.79
C PHE A 42 12.18 -6.46 13.37
N GLY A 43 12.63 -5.21 13.54
CA GLY A 43 13.97 -4.79 13.18
C GLY A 43 15.04 -5.55 13.96
N SER A 44 14.86 -5.70 15.28
CA SER A 44 15.75 -6.52 16.11
C SER A 44 15.73 -7.99 15.67
N GLY A 45 14.56 -8.57 15.41
CA GLY A 45 14.43 -9.92 14.86
C GLY A 45 15.20 -10.15 13.56
N VAL A 46 15.20 -9.18 12.65
CA VAL A 46 15.99 -9.24 11.41
C VAL A 46 17.50 -9.15 11.70
N PHE A 47 17.94 -8.11 12.42
CA PHE A 47 19.36 -7.81 12.57
C PHE A 47 20.10 -8.71 13.57
N TYR A 48 19.39 -9.33 14.51
CA TYR A 48 19.94 -10.33 15.43
C TYR A 48 19.68 -11.78 14.99
N MET A 49 19.17 -11.99 13.77
CA MET A 49 18.83 -13.31 13.22
C MET A 49 17.78 -14.11 14.03
N GLU A 50 17.01 -13.43 14.87
CA GLU A 50 15.88 -13.98 15.59
C GLU A 50 14.60 -13.92 14.73
N PHE A 51 14.60 -14.61 13.58
CA PHE A 51 13.58 -14.44 12.54
C PHE A 51 12.14 -14.72 12.99
N ALA A 52 11.94 -15.54 14.03
CA ALA A 52 10.64 -15.77 14.64
C ALA A 52 10.00 -14.47 15.17
N LYS A 53 10.81 -13.52 15.69
CA LYS A 53 10.34 -12.20 16.16
C LYS A 53 9.77 -11.33 15.04
N THR A 54 9.97 -11.68 13.76
CA THR A 54 9.37 -10.94 12.65
C THR A 54 7.88 -11.23 12.46
N LEU A 55 7.31 -12.19 13.20
CA LEU A 55 5.86 -12.38 13.36
C LEU A 55 5.34 -11.51 14.53
N GLN A 56 4.66 -10.41 14.20
CA GLN A 56 4.23 -9.42 15.20
C GLN A 56 2.73 -9.44 15.50
N ARG A 57 1.90 -9.60 14.47
CA ARG A 57 0.43 -9.63 14.63
C ARG A 57 -0.22 -10.31 13.43
N TYR A 58 -1.50 -10.63 13.58
CA TYR A 58 -2.33 -11.22 12.53
C TYR A 58 -2.56 -10.30 11.31
N HIS A 59 -2.48 -8.98 11.47
CA HIS A 59 -2.37 -8.05 10.36
C HIS A 59 -0.86 -7.82 10.11
N PRO A 60 -0.25 -8.41 9.07
CA PRO A 60 1.19 -8.64 9.08
C PRO A 60 2.03 -7.39 9.26
N GLY A 61 1.70 -6.29 8.58
CA GLY A 61 2.40 -5.02 8.69
C GLY A 61 3.90 -5.05 8.34
N VAL A 62 4.36 -6.12 7.68
CA VAL A 62 5.78 -6.39 7.41
C VAL A 62 6.39 -5.30 6.54
N GLY A 63 5.68 -4.85 5.50
CA GLY A 63 6.14 -3.74 4.66
C GLY A 63 6.36 -2.43 5.45
N LEU A 64 5.40 -2.08 6.32
CA LEU A 64 5.53 -0.93 7.21
C LEU A 64 6.72 -1.10 8.17
N MET A 65 6.95 -2.31 8.70
CA MET A 65 8.03 -2.57 9.64
C MET A 65 9.42 -2.49 9.00
N TRP A 66 9.58 -2.93 7.75
CA TRP A 66 10.81 -2.70 6.99
C TRP A 66 11.11 -1.21 6.81
N LEU A 67 10.12 -0.43 6.33
CA LEU A 67 10.28 1.02 6.14
C LEU A 67 10.52 1.75 7.46
N GLY A 68 9.79 1.37 8.51
CA GLY A 68 9.96 1.91 9.85
C GLY A 68 11.34 1.59 10.44
N THR A 69 11.86 0.38 10.20
CA THR A 69 13.21 -0.02 10.64
C THR A 69 14.28 0.76 9.89
N LEU A 70 14.11 0.98 8.59
CA LEU A 70 14.98 1.87 7.83
C LEU A 70 14.97 3.29 8.41
N GLY A 71 13.79 3.81 8.77
CA GLY A 71 13.66 5.09 9.49
C GLY A 71 14.44 5.14 10.81
N VAL A 72 14.39 4.06 11.61
CA VAL A 72 15.20 3.93 12.84
C VAL A 72 16.70 4.01 12.52
N LYS A 73 17.17 3.26 11.52
CA LYS A 73 18.59 3.24 11.15
C LYS A 73 19.07 4.60 10.63
N LEU A 74 18.27 5.29 9.82
CA LEU A 74 18.58 6.64 9.34
C LEU A 74 18.61 7.66 10.48
N HIS A 75 17.69 7.56 11.43
CA HIS A 75 17.68 8.39 12.63
C HIS A 75 18.94 8.16 13.49
N THR A 76 19.32 6.91 13.74
CA THR A 76 20.56 6.60 14.46
C THR A 76 21.79 7.13 13.71
N LEU A 77 21.81 7.00 12.39
CA LEU A 77 22.90 7.50 11.55
C LEU A 77 23.01 9.03 11.60
N TYR A 78 21.87 9.72 11.57
CA TYR A 78 21.79 11.17 11.73
C TYR A 78 22.38 11.62 13.07
N TYR A 79 21.99 11.00 14.19
CA TYR A 79 22.56 11.34 15.50
C TYR A 79 24.06 11.11 15.58
N LYS A 80 24.53 9.99 15.03
CA LYS A 80 25.96 9.66 15.00
C LYS A 80 26.77 10.67 14.20
N PHE A 81 26.28 11.10 13.04
CA PHE A 81 27.03 12.04 12.18
C PHE A 81 26.92 13.49 12.61
N VAL A 82 25.76 13.93 13.08
CA VAL A 82 25.51 15.35 13.41
C VAL A 82 25.93 15.68 14.83
N TYR A 83 25.67 14.78 15.78
CA TYR A 83 25.93 15.02 17.20
C TYR A 83 27.07 14.16 17.79
N GLY A 84 27.58 13.16 17.05
CA GLY A 84 28.63 12.27 17.54
C GLY A 84 28.19 11.30 18.64
N ILE A 85 26.88 11.22 18.92
CA ILE A 85 26.30 10.40 20.00
C ILE A 85 25.25 9.44 19.46
N MET A 86 24.87 8.45 20.28
CA MET A 86 23.65 7.68 20.04
C MET A 86 22.41 8.50 20.45
N PRO A 87 21.25 8.26 19.83
CA PRO A 87 20.00 8.90 20.24
C PRO A 87 19.72 8.66 21.74
N PRO A 88 19.43 9.71 22.54
CA PRO A 88 19.10 9.56 23.96
C PRO A 88 17.74 8.87 24.19
N ASP A 89 17.68 7.89 25.10
CA ASP A 89 16.48 7.06 25.31
C ASP A 89 15.30 7.81 25.99
N ASN A 90 15.57 8.91 26.71
CA ASN A 90 14.57 9.64 27.52
C ASN A 90 14.41 11.11 27.12
N SER A 91 14.42 11.40 25.82
CA SER A 91 14.23 12.76 25.29
C SER A 91 12.99 12.85 24.40
N LEU A 92 12.12 13.83 24.68
CA LEU A 92 10.96 14.12 23.84
C LEU A 92 11.37 14.48 22.40
N ASP A 93 12.43 15.26 22.25
CA ASP A 93 12.96 15.61 20.94
C ASP A 93 13.42 14.37 20.18
N THR A 94 13.99 13.39 20.87
CA THR A 94 14.42 12.13 20.25
C THR A 94 13.22 11.32 19.74
N ILE A 95 12.11 11.32 20.48
CA ILE A 95 10.87 10.64 20.07
C ILE A 95 10.29 11.27 18.79
N PHE A 96 10.19 12.60 18.75
CA PHE A 96 9.64 13.32 17.59
C PHE A 96 10.57 13.28 16.37
N ASN A 97 11.88 13.37 16.58
CA ASN A 97 12.86 13.17 15.51
C ASN A 97 12.77 11.75 14.94
N LEU A 98 12.75 10.72 15.77
CA LEU A 98 12.54 9.34 15.30
C LEU A 98 11.23 9.21 14.51
N HIS A 99 10.16 9.83 15.01
CA HIS A 99 8.87 9.83 14.34
C HIS A 99 8.93 10.48 12.96
N PHE A 100 9.63 11.63 12.84
CA PHE A 100 9.89 12.30 11.57
C PHE A 100 10.60 11.36 10.58
N PHE A 101 11.71 10.73 10.96
CA PHE A 101 12.47 9.86 10.05
C PHE A 101 11.64 8.64 9.58
N GLN A 102 10.90 8.02 10.49
CA GLN A 102 10.03 6.89 10.14
C GLN A 102 8.93 7.30 9.14
N LYS A 103 8.26 8.43 9.40
CA LYS A 103 7.25 8.96 8.49
C LYS A 103 7.85 9.41 7.15
N LEU A 104 9.03 10.03 7.17
CA LEU A 104 9.72 10.48 5.97
C LEU A 104 10.00 9.31 5.02
N VAL A 105 10.51 8.18 5.53
CA VAL A 105 10.75 6.99 4.71
C VAL A 105 9.46 6.46 4.09
N ILE A 106 8.36 6.44 4.85
CA ILE A 106 7.03 6.05 4.35
C ILE A 106 6.55 7.01 3.24
N VAL A 107 6.66 8.32 3.47
CA VAL A 107 6.27 9.36 2.50
C VAL A 107 7.10 9.24 1.21
N LEU A 108 8.40 9.00 1.31
CA LEU A 108 9.29 8.81 0.16
C LEU A 108 8.90 7.57 -0.65
N ALA A 109 8.60 6.46 0.02
CA ALA A 109 8.13 5.24 -0.65
C ALA A 109 6.81 5.49 -1.39
N ILE A 110 5.84 6.15 -0.75
CA ILE A 110 4.55 6.50 -1.36
C ILE A 110 4.75 7.45 -2.54
N ALA A 111 5.58 8.48 -2.39
CA ALA A 111 5.88 9.45 -3.46
C ALA A 111 6.50 8.78 -4.69
N PHE A 112 7.42 7.84 -4.47
CA PHE A 112 8.03 7.07 -5.56
C PHE A 112 6.97 6.25 -6.31
N VAL A 113 6.10 5.54 -5.58
CA VAL A 113 5.05 4.72 -6.19
C VAL A 113 4.01 5.57 -6.93
N LEU A 114 3.60 6.70 -6.37
CA LEU A 114 2.65 7.61 -7.02
C LEU A 114 3.25 8.27 -8.26
N SER A 115 4.54 8.59 -8.25
CA SER A 115 5.28 9.08 -9.43
C SER A 115 5.31 8.04 -10.55
N MET A 116 5.49 6.76 -10.21
CA MET A 116 5.36 5.63 -11.13
C MET A 116 3.92 5.48 -11.64
N CYS A 117 2.91 5.56 -10.75
CA CYS A 117 1.50 5.49 -11.13
C CYS A 117 1.13 6.60 -12.11
N TYR A 118 1.61 7.83 -11.90
CA TYR A 118 1.44 8.94 -12.84
C TYR A 118 2.02 8.61 -14.21
N TYR A 119 3.25 8.07 -14.26
CA TYR A 119 3.87 7.68 -15.53
C TYR A 119 2.95 6.71 -16.30
N ILE A 120 2.49 5.66 -15.62
CA ILE A 120 1.61 4.63 -16.19
C ILE A 120 0.28 5.24 -16.66
N LEU A 121 -0.38 6.05 -15.84
CA LEU A 121 -1.62 6.75 -16.19
C LEU A 121 -1.44 7.65 -17.42
N SER A 122 -0.30 8.33 -17.55
CA SER A 122 0.01 9.20 -18.70
C SER A 122 0.22 8.42 -20.01
N VAL A 123 0.52 7.11 -19.91
CA VAL A 123 0.60 6.19 -21.04
C VAL A 123 -0.77 5.65 -21.41
N ILE A 124 -1.56 5.24 -20.42
CA ILE A 124 -2.86 4.58 -20.61
C ILE A 124 -3.95 5.56 -21.07
N LEU A 125 -4.02 6.74 -20.45
CA LEU A 125 -5.07 7.73 -20.71
C LEU A 125 -4.54 8.81 -21.68
N SER A 126 -4.03 9.90 -21.11
CA SER A 126 -3.23 10.92 -21.76
C SER A 126 -2.53 11.72 -20.64
N PRO A 127 -1.47 12.48 -20.93
CA PRO A 127 -0.82 13.33 -19.91
C PRO A 127 -1.79 14.31 -19.25
N LEU A 128 -2.77 14.85 -20.00
CA LEU A 128 -3.75 15.78 -19.47
C LEU A 128 -4.63 15.13 -18.39
N TYR A 129 -5.24 13.98 -18.70
CA TYR A 129 -6.10 13.28 -17.75
C TYR A 129 -5.31 12.70 -16.58
N ALA A 130 -4.10 12.18 -16.83
CA ALA A 130 -3.23 11.67 -15.78
C ALA A 130 -2.89 12.72 -14.72
N ARG A 131 -2.68 13.99 -15.13
CA ARG A 131 -2.48 15.09 -14.20
C ARG A 131 -3.68 15.31 -13.29
N PHE A 132 -4.90 15.33 -13.84
CA PHE A 132 -6.09 15.48 -13.01
C PHE A 132 -6.28 14.31 -12.04
N VAL A 133 -6.15 13.08 -12.52
CA VAL A 133 -6.29 11.88 -11.67
C VAL A 133 -5.29 11.91 -10.52
N ILE A 134 -4.01 12.19 -10.80
CA ILE A 134 -2.98 12.18 -9.75
C ILE A 134 -3.13 13.36 -8.79
N LEU A 135 -3.50 14.55 -9.27
CA LEU A 135 -3.71 15.73 -8.43
C LEU A 135 -4.89 15.51 -7.47
N PHE A 136 -6.03 15.02 -7.97
CA PHE A 136 -7.17 14.70 -7.11
C PHE A 136 -6.83 13.63 -6.07
N LEU A 137 -6.09 12.59 -6.45
CA LEU A 137 -5.64 11.56 -5.50
C LEU A 137 -4.70 12.13 -4.44
N ILE A 138 -3.67 12.88 -4.83
CA ILE A 138 -2.65 13.40 -3.91
C ILE A 138 -3.23 14.48 -2.99
N PHE A 139 -4.23 15.25 -3.44
CA PHE A 139 -4.87 16.28 -2.64
C PHE A 139 -6.14 15.83 -1.90
N GLU A 140 -6.51 14.55 -2.02
CA GLU A 140 -7.62 13.97 -1.26
C GLU A 140 -7.34 14.03 0.25
N PRO A 141 -8.12 14.78 1.07
CA PRO A 141 -7.80 15.03 2.47
C PRO A 141 -7.64 13.75 3.29
N PHE A 142 -8.52 12.78 3.08
CA PHE A 142 -8.46 11.49 3.77
C PHE A 142 -7.21 10.69 3.39
N TYR A 143 -6.81 10.74 2.12
CA TYR A 143 -5.59 10.10 1.65
C TYR A 143 -4.34 10.81 2.16
N ILE A 144 -4.31 12.15 2.19
CA ILE A 144 -3.22 12.92 2.82
C ILE A 144 -3.05 12.50 4.28
N ALA A 145 -4.15 12.44 5.05
CA ALA A 145 -4.11 12.07 6.45
C ALA A 145 -3.51 10.67 6.65
N LEU A 146 -3.94 9.68 5.86
CA LEU A 146 -3.45 8.30 6.00
C LEU A 146 -2.04 8.06 5.46
N THR A 147 -1.57 8.89 4.52
CA THR A 147 -0.20 8.80 3.96
C THR A 147 0.84 9.54 4.78
N ARG A 148 0.42 10.21 5.87
CA ARG A 148 1.28 10.94 6.81
C ARG A 148 1.42 10.27 8.17
N VAL A 149 0.84 9.09 8.38
CA VAL A 149 0.84 8.39 9.68
C VAL A 149 1.68 7.11 9.59
N VAL A 150 2.34 6.74 10.69
CA VAL A 150 2.98 5.42 10.83
C VAL A 150 1.88 4.37 11.02
N HIS A 151 1.22 4.02 9.93
CA HIS A 151 0.12 3.08 9.88
C HIS A 151 0.03 2.37 8.52
N LEU A 152 -0.82 1.36 8.42
CA LEU A 152 -0.88 0.45 7.28
C LEU A 152 -1.60 1.05 6.06
N GLU A 153 -2.68 1.79 6.30
CA GLU A 153 -3.70 2.09 5.27
C GLU A 153 -3.17 2.90 4.09
N GLY A 154 -2.34 3.92 4.33
CA GLY A 154 -1.77 4.74 3.26
C GLY A 154 -0.87 3.93 2.32
N LEU A 155 0.02 3.11 2.88
CA LEU A 155 0.88 2.21 2.10
C LEU A 155 0.06 1.15 1.37
N LEU A 156 -0.88 0.51 2.07
CA LEU A 156 -1.75 -0.53 1.51
C LEU A 156 -2.48 -0.03 0.26
N ALA A 157 -3.21 1.08 0.37
CA ALA A 157 -3.99 1.63 -0.72
C ALA A 157 -3.10 2.00 -1.92
N THR A 158 -1.93 2.59 -1.66
CA THR A 158 -0.99 3.03 -2.70
C THR A 158 -0.41 1.86 -3.48
N PHE A 159 0.03 0.80 -2.79
CA PHE A 159 0.60 -0.37 -3.45
C PHE A 159 -0.46 -1.23 -4.14
N MET A 160 -1.66 -1.33 -3.58
CA MET A 160 -2.79 -1.98 -4.27
C MET A 160 -3.16 -1.24 -5.55
N PHE A 161 -3.21 0.09 -5.51
CA PHE A 161 -3.46 0.92 -6.70
C PHE A 161 -2.38 0.73 -7.76
N ALA A 162 -1.10 0.74 -7.36
CA ALA A 162 0.02 0.50 -8.26
C ALA A 162 -0.03 -0.89 -8.91
N SER A 163 -0.29 -1.95 -8.12
CA SER A 163 -0.47 -3.31 -8.63
C SER A 163 -1.57 -3.37 -9.68
N PHE A 164 -2.76 -2.84 -9.36
CA PHE A 164 -3.89 -2.80 -10.28
C PHE A 164 -3.54 -2.06 -11.59
N LEU A 165 -2.93 -0.87 -11.49
CA LEU A 165 -2.54 -0.09 -12.67
C LEU A 165 -1.51 -0.83 -13.55
N LEU A 166 -0.56 -1.54 -12.96
CA LEU A 166 0.42 -2.32 -13.71
C LEU A 166 -0.22 -3.51 -14.42
N VAL A 167 -1.13 -4.24 -13.75
CA VAL A 167 -1.91 -5.32 -14.37
C VAL A 167 -2.77 -4.76 -15.52
N TYR A 168 -3.42 -3.62 -15.31
CA TYR A 168 -4.22 -2.98 -16.35
C TYR A 168 -3.36 -2.46 -17.52
N TRP A 169 -2.19 -1.88 -17.23
CA TRP A 169 -1.26 -1.46 -18.28
C TRP A 169 -0.78 -2.64 -19.13
N TYR A 170 -0.47 -3.77 -18.47
CA TYR A 170 -0.08 -5.02 -19.12
C TYR A 170 -1.12 -5.51 -20.14
N THR A 171 -2.42 -5.32 -19.85
CA THR A 171 -3.51 -5.78 -20.73
C THR A 171 -3.84 -4.81 -21.86
N VAL A 172 -3.59 -3.51 -21.70
CA VAL A 172 -3.98 -2.48 -22.68
C VAL A 172 -2.87 -2.15 -23.71
N ASP A 173 -1.60 -2.19 -23.31
CA ASP A 173 -0.50 -1.71 -24.18
C ASP A 173 0.10 -2.84 -25.04
N ASP A 174 -0.38 -3.00 -26.27
CA ASP A 174 0.14 -4.01 -27.21
C ASP A 174 1.49 -3.67 -27.87
N LYS A 175 2.01 -2.45 -27.67
CA LYS A 175 3.12 -1.93 -28.48
C LYS A 175 4.51 -2.44 -28.07
N ALA A 176 4.66 -3.14 -26.94
CA ALA A 176 5.96 -3.63 -26.48
C ALA A 176 5.91 -5.06 -25.90
N LYS A 177 5.83 -6.07 -26.78
CA LYS A 177 5.92 -7.50 -26.38
C LYS A 177 7.14 -7.82 -25.50
N ILE A 178 8.26 -7.10 -25.66
CA ILE A 178 9.51 -7.33 -24.94
C ILE A 178 9.45 -6.85 -23.47
N PHE A 179 8.70 -5.79 -23.17
CA PHE A 179 8.62 -5.24 -21.80
C PHE A 179 7.39 -5.70 -21.01
N LYS A 180 6.45 -6.43 -21.63
CA LYS A 180 5.19 -6.87 -20.98
C LYS A 180 5.42 -7.75 -19.75
N LEU A 181 6.28 -8.76 -19.83
CA LEU A 181 6.44 -9.72 -18.73
C LEU A 181 7.07 -9.11 -17.46
N PRO A 182 8.11 -8.24 -17.57
CA PRO A 182 8.58 -7.47 -16.42
C PRO A 182 7.50 -6.62 -15.73
N VAL A 183 6.58 -5.99 -16.48
CA VAL A 183 5.48 -5.21 -15.87
C VAL A 183 4.60 -6.11 -14.98
N LEU A 184 4.29 -7.31 -15.45
CA LEU A 184 3.50 -8.27 -14.67
C LEU A 184 4.24 -8.70 -13.39
N TYR A 185 5.56 -8.90 -13.45
CA TYR A 185 6.35 -9.24 -12.27
C TYR A 185 6.45 -8.09 -11.27
N VAL A 186 6.59 -6.85 -11.74
CA VAL A 186 6.54 -5.67 -10.86
C VAL A 186 5.16 -5.56 -10.20
N ALA A 187 4.07 -5.85 -10.94
CA ALA A 187 2.73 -5.92 -10.36
C ALA A 187 2.61 -7.01 -9.28
N ALA A 188 3.20 -8.18 -9.51
CA ALA A 188 3.26 -9.26 -8.53
C ALA A 188 4.01 -8.84 -7.26
N ILE A 189 5.14 -8.13 -7.38
CA ILE A 189 5.89 -7.60 -6.24
C ILE A 189 5.01 -6.63 -5.43
N PHE A 190 4.31 -5.70 -6.09
CA PHE A 190 3.38 -4.79 -5.40
C PHE A 190 2.22 -5.52 -4.72
N THR A 191 1.69 -6.58 -5.34
CA THR A 191 0.66 -7.43 -4.70
C THR A 191 1.21 -8.15 -3.47
N GLY A 192 2.37 -8.80 -3.58
CA GLY A 192 3.02 -9.47 -2.46
C GLY A 192 3.31 -8.50 -1.31
N TYR A 193 3.82 -7.31 -1.62
CA TYR A 193 4.04 -6.25 -0.64
C TYR A 193 2.74 -5.76 0.01
N SER A 194 1.66 -5.65 -0.76
CA SER A 194 0.34 -5.25 -0.23
C SER A 194 -0.22 -6.30 0.74
N VAL A 195 -0.10 -7.59 0.39
CA VAL A 195 -0.51 -8.72 1.26
C VAL A 195 0.31 -8.74 2.55
N LEU A 196 1.61 -8.44 2.46
CA LEU A 196 2.50 -8.27 3.61
C LEU A 196 2.15 -7.07 4.49
N ILE A 197 1.34 -6.12 4.02
CA ILE A 197 0.84 -5.02 4.84
C ILE A 197 -0.43 -5.45 5.55
N LYS A 198 -1.43 -5.95 4.82
CA LYS A 198 -2.72 -6.34 5.38
C LYS A 198 -3.46 -7.35 4.49
N THR A 199 -4.25 -8.21 5.12
CA THR A 199 -5.02 -9.29 4.46
C THR A 199 -6.08 -8.84 3.44
N PRO A 200 -6.71 -7.63 3.51
CA PRO A 200 -7.62 -7.17 2.45
C PRO A 200 -6.98 -7.09 1.06
N ALA A 201 -5.65 -6.98 0.96
CA ALA A 201 -4.94 -7.03 -0.32
C ALA A 201 -5.07 -8.37 -1.05
N LEU A 202 -5.51 -9.45 -0.38
CA LEU A 202 -5.82 -10.72 -1.02
C LEU A 202 -6.89 -10.58 -2.11
N LEU A 203 -7.70 -9.53 -2.09
CA LEU A 203 -8.63 -9.17 -3.17
C LEU A 203 -7.94 -9.01 -4.53
N LEU A 204 -6.66 -8.63 -4.55
CA LEU A 204 -5.88 -8.51 -5.79
C LEU A 204 -5.68 -9.85 -6.50
N LEU A 205 -5.72 -10.99 -5.78
CA LEU A 205 -5.54 -12.32 -6.38
C LEU A 205 -6.68 -12.65 -7.37
N PRO A 206 -7.97 -12.71 -6.95
CA PRO A 206 -9.05 -12.98 -7.89
C PRO A 206 -9.20 -11.84 -8.92
N LEU A 207 -8.99 -10.58 -8.53
CA LEU A 207 -9.11 -9.45 -9.44
C LEU A 207 -8.10 -9.54 -10.59
N THR A 208 -6.85 -9.87 -10.31
CA THR A 208 -5.81 -10.02 -11.33
C THR A 208 -6.13 -11.17 -12.28
N GLY A 209 -6.56 -12.32 -11.73
CA GLY A 209 -6.99 -13.46 -12.55
C GLY A 209 -8.13 -13.10 -13.50
N LEU A 210 -9.14 -12.37 -13.01
CA LEU A 210 -10.27 -11.89 -13.80
C LEU A 210 -9.84 -10.90 -14.89
N ILE A 211 -8.97 -9.93 -14.59
CA ILE A 211 -8.49 -8.94 -15.57
C ILE A 211 -7.73 -9.62 -16.70
N LEU A 212 -6.80 -10.53 -16.36
CA LEU A 212 -6.01 -11.27 -17.36
C LEU A 212 -6.93 -12.11 -18.26
N PHE A 213 -7.88 -12.83 -17.65
CA PHE A 213 -8.83 -13.66 -18.39
C PHE A 213 -9.74 -12.83 -19.29
N TYR A 214 -10.38 -11.79 -18.75
CA TYR A 214 -11.34 -10.97 -19.47
C TYR A 214 -10.69 -10.22 -20.65
N SER A 215 -9.51 -9.65 -20.43
CA SER A 215 -8.73 -9.02 -21.50
C SER A 215 -8.45 -10.00 -22.64
N ARG A 216 -8.02 -11.23 -22.33
CA ARG A 216 -7.74 -12.21 -23.38
C ARG A 216 -9.00 -12.74 -24.07
N TYR A 217 -10.08 -12.90 -23.32
CA TYR A 217 -11.36 -13.37 -23.83
C TYR A 217 -12.01 -12.38 -24.79
N THR A 218 -11.97 -11.09 -24.48
CA THR A 218 -12.50 -10.05 -25.38
C THR A 218 -11.77 -9.99 -26.72
N LEU A 219 -10.46 -10.26 -26.73
CA LEU A 219 -9.63 -10.30 -27.93
C LEU A 219 -9.83 -11.56 -28.79
N THR A 220 -9.90 -12.74 -28.16
CA THR A 220 -9.94 -14.02 -28.90
C THR A 220 -11.34 -14.58 -29.10
N ARG A 221 -12.31 -14.16 -28.27
CA ARG A 221 -13.67 -14.74 -28.16
C ARG A 221 -13.69 -16.26 -27.95
N ASN A 222 -12.57 -16.86 -27.55
CA ASN A 222 -12.42 -18.29 -27.29
C ASN A 222 -12.11 -18.51 -25.81
N PHE A 223 -13.02 -19.18 -25.11
CA PHE A 223 -12.90 -19.43 -23.68
C PHE A 223 -11.67 -20.26 -23.32
N VAL A 224 -11.47 -21.41 -23.98
CA VAL A 224 -10.40 -22.37 -23.66
C VAL A 224 -9.02 -21.77 -23.92
N SER A 225 -8.83 -21.11 -25.06
CA SER A 225 -7.58 -20.43 -25.40
C SER A 225 -7.27 -19.31 -24.42
N SER A 226 -8.27 -18.52 -24.04
CA SER A 226 -8.13 -17.42 -23.09
C SER A 226 -7.80 -17.92 -21.69
N LEU A 227 -8.46 -18.98 -21.25
CA LEU A 227 -8.22 -19.58 -19.94
C LEU A 227 -6.79 -20.14 -19.87
N LYS A 228 -6.36 -20.91 -20.86
CA LYS A 228 -5.00 -21.50 -20.87
C LYS A 228 -3.91 -20.43 -20.83
N HIS A 229 -4.06 -19.38 -21.66
CA HIS A 229 -3.09 -18.28 -21.70
C HIS A 229 -3.05 -17.49 -20.38
N SER A 230 -4.24 -17.15 -19.87
CA SER A 230 -4.36 -16.34 -18.64
C SER A 230 -3.90 -17.12 -17.41
N LEU A 231 -4.18 -18.42 -17.35
CA LEU A 231 -3.73 -19.30 -16.27
C LEU A 231 -2.20 -19.38 -16.24
N HIS A 232 -1.54 -19.51 -17.39
CA HIS A 232 -0.07 -19.52 -17.44
C HIS A 232 0.54 -18.23 -16.86
N ASN A 233 0.07 -17.06 -17.32
CA ASN A 233 0.55 -15.77 -16.82
C ASN A 233 0.19 -15.55 -15.35
N TYR A 234 -1.00 -15.97 -14.94
CA TYR A 234 -1.46 -15.88 -13.55
C TYR A 234 -0.58 -16.74 -12.62
N LEU A 235 -0.21 -17.96 -13.02
CA LEU A 235 0.66 -18.82 -12.22
C LEU A 235 2.08 -18.24 -12.09
N LEU A 236 2.64 -17.67 -13.16
CA LEU A 236 3.93 -16.98 -13.10
C LEU A 236 3.86 -15.75 -12.19
N TRP A 237 2.80 -14.96 -12.30
CA TRP A 237 2.55 -13.82 -11.42
C TRP A 237 2.41 -14.25 -9.96
N LEU A 238 1.61 -15.28 -9.69
CA LEU A 238 1.37 -15.81 -8.35
C LEU A 238 2.65 -16.36 -7.72
N LEU A 239 3.51 -17.02 -8.50
CA LEU A 239 4.82 -17.46 -8.05
C LEU A 239 5.65 -16.27 -7.55
N VAL A 240 5.69 -15.16 -8.30
CA VAL A 240 6.41 -13.94 -7.88
C VAL A 240 5.78 -13.29 -6.65
N VAL A 241 4.45 -13.32 -6.51
CA VAL A 241 3.75 -12.87 -5.29
C VAL A 241 4.24 -13.69 -4.09
N CYS A 242 4.20 -15.02 -4.19
CA CYS A 242 4.64 -15.93 -3.12
C CYS A 242 6.12 -15.74 -2.78
N LEU A 243 7.00 -15.62 -3.78
CA LEU A 243 8.41 -15.35 -3.58
C LEU A 243 8.65 -14.01 -2.86
N THR A 244 7.91 -12.96 -3.24
CA THR A 244 8.00 -11.65 -2.58
C THR A 244 7.61 -11.76 -1.09
N ILE A 245 6.50 -12.44 -0.79
CA ILE A 245 6.05 -12.69 0.58
C ILE A 245 7.10 -13.48 1.37
N PHE A 246 7.60 -14.56 0.80
CA PHE A 246 8.60 -15.42 1.43
C PHE A 246 9.90 -14.67 1.71
N ILE A 247 10.46 -13.95 0.74
CA ILE A 247 11.74 -13.24 0.87
C ILE A 247 11.65 -12.11 1.90
N LEU A 248 10.53 -11.38 1.93
CA LEU A 248 10.41 -10.20 2.79
C LEU A 248 9.91 -10.52 4.20
N TRP A 249 9.50 -11.76 4.49
CA TRP A 249 8.99 -12.13 5.80
C TRP A 249 9.75 -13.31 6.42
N PRO A 250 10.87 -13.03 7.14
CA PRO A 250 11.77 -14.07 7.65
C PRO A 250 11.13 -15.10 8.59
N ALA A 251 10.03 -14.75 9.28
CA ALA A 251 9.28 -15.70 10.11
C ALA A 251 8.79 -16.92 9.32
N LEU A 252 8.51 -16.77 8.02
CA LEU A 252 8.13 -17.89 7.15
C LEU A 252 9.26 -18.91 6.96
N TRP A 253 10.51 -18.53 7.20
CA TRP A 253 11.66 -19.42 7.04
C TRP A 253 11.83 -20.38 8.22
N VAL A 254 11.40 -19.95 9.41
CA VAL A 254 11.66 -20.67 10.66
C VAL A 254 10.39 -21.19 11.33
N ILE A 255 9.27 -20.47 11.24
CA ILE A 255 7.99 -20.81 11.91
C ILE A 255 6.77 -20.68 10.95
N PRO A 256 6.80 -21.25 9.73
CA PRO A 256 5.73 -21.04 8.74
C PRO A 256 4.33 -21.44 9.24
N ALA A 257 4.21 -22.56 9.98
CA ALA A 257 2.92 -23.01 10.51
C ALA A 257 2.31 -22.01 11.52
N GLU A 258 3.14 -21.37 12.33
CA GLU A 258 2.71 -20.35 13.29
C GLU A 258 2.27 -19.07 12.58
N VAL A 259 2.98 -18.66 11.52
CA VAL A 259 2.58 -17.53 10.67
C VAL A 259 1.19 -17.77 10.08
N TYR A 260 0.97 -18.93 9.44
CA TYR A 260 -0.33 -19.24 8.84
C TYR A 260 -1.46 -19.33 9.86
N SER A 261 -1.25 -20.00 10.99
CA SER A 261 -2.27 -20.10 12.04
C SER A 261 -2.60 -18.75 12.68
N THR A 262 -1.63 -17.83 12.76
CA THR A 262 -1.85 -16.47 13.28
C THR A 262 -2.64 -15.61 12.29
N LEU A 263 -2.32 -15.70 10.99
CA LEU A 263 -3.11 -15.05 9.94
C LEU A 263 -4.55 -15.58 9.89
N TYR A 264 -4.70 -16.90 9.90
CA TYR A 264 -6.01 -17.56 9.89
C TYR A 264 -6.85 -17.09 11.09
N ARG A 265 -6.32 -17.21 12.31
CA ARG A 265 -7.03 -16.77 13.51
C ARG A 265 -7.45 -15.31 13.42
N GLY A 266 -6.60 -14.40 12.95
CA GLY A 266 -6.99 -12.99 12.83
C GLY A 266 -8.03 -12.70 11.76
N ILE A 267 -8.03 -13.41 10.63
CA ILE A 267 -9.06 -13.24 9.59
C ILE A 267 -10.44 -13.64 10.15
N PHE A 268 -10.51 -14.77 10.85
CA PHE A 268 -11.78 -15.30 11.37
C PHE A 268 -12.23 -14.59 12.65
N SER A 269 -11.38 -14.53 13.69
CA SER A 269 -11.78 -13.94 14.97
C SER A 269 -12.08 -12.44 14.88
N VAL A 270 -11.30 -11.68 14.12
CA VAL A 270 -11.43 -10.21 14.05
C VAL A 270 -12.31 -9.79 12.87
N GLY A 271 -12.30 -10.53 11.76
CA GLY A 271 -13.02 -10.15 10.55
C GLY A 271 -14.40 -10.77 10.38
N VAL A 272 -14.71 -11.85 11.10
CA VAL A 272 -15.95 -12.64 10.89
C VAL A 272 -16.73 -12.85 12.18
N ASP A 273 -16.05 -13.17 13.29
CA ASP A 273 -16.73 -13.62 14.52
C ASP A 273 -17.06 -12.49 15.51
N GLU A 274 -16.25 -11.42 15.59
CA GLU A 274 -16.50 -10.27 16.47
C GLU A 274 -16.97 -9.05 15.68
N GLY A 275 -18.21 -8.62 15.92
CA GLY A 275 -18.67 -7.30 15.50
C GLY A 275 -17.77 -6.22 16.10
N HIS A 276 -17.40 -5.21 15.31
CA HIS A 276 -16.60 -4.10 15.81
C HIS A 276 -17.52 -3.02 16.36
N ALA A 277 -17.55 -2.95 17.69
CA ALA A 277 -18.33 -1.95 18.39
C ALA A 277 -17.92 -0.54 17.97
N GLN A 278 -18.90 0.23 17.50
CA GLN A 278 -18.70 1.52 16.87
C GLN A 278 -19.88 2.44 17.11
N PHE A 279 -19.62 3.75 17.03
CA PHE A 279 -20.68 4.74 17.10
C PHE A 279 -21.30 4.96 15.71
N TYR A 280 -22.61 4.78 15.62
CA TYR A 280 -23.40 5.06 14.41
C TYR A 280 -24.66 5.84 14.80
N PHE A 281 -24.81 7.06 14.28
CA PHE A 281 -25.91 7.99 14.62
C PHE A 281 -26.16 8.10 16.14
N ASN A 282 -25.09 8.38 16.89
CA ASN A 282 -25.10 8.53 18.35
C ASN A 282 -25.53 7.28 19.13
N LYS A 283 -25.53 6.10 18.49
CA LYS A 283 -25.76 4.81 19.13
C LYS A 283 -24.51 3.97 19.05
N TYR A 284 -24.20 3.27 20.13
CA TYR A 284 -23.18 2.24 20.14
C TYR A 284 -23.77 0.97 19.55
N VAL A 285 -23.25 0.52 18.41
CA VAL A 285 -23.72 -0.65 17.67
C VAL A 285 -22.54 -1.51 17.27
N GLU A 286 -22.73 -2.82 17.26
CA GLU A 286 -21.72 -3.77 16.75
C GLU A 286 -21.83 -3.92 15.23
N ASP A 287 -23.05 -3.86 14.70
CA ASP A 287 -23.33 -3.89 13.26
C ASP A 287 -24.25 -2.72 12.84
N PRO A 288 -23.71 -1.67 12.19
CA PRO A 288 -24.47 -0.54 11.66
C PRO A 288 -25.22 -0.86 10.36
N GLY A 289 -25.08 -2.08 9.82
CA GLY A 289 -25.72 -2.56 8.61
C GLY A 289 -25.19 -1.90 7.32
N PHE A 290 -25.83 -2.24 6.20
CA PHE A 290 -25.35 -1.85 4.85
C PHE A 290 -25.27 -0.33 4.62
N SER A 291 -26.14 0.45 5.28
CA SER A 291 -26.15 1.91 5.16
C SER A 291 -24.83 2.57 5.60
N PHE A 292 -24.09 1.91 6.49
CA PHE A 292 -22.80 2.37 7.00
C PHE A 292 -21.81 2.71 5.90
N TYR A 293 -21.73 1.88 4.85
CA TYR A 293 -20.77 2.07 3.77
C TYR A 293 -21.01 3.38 3.01
N PHE A 294 -22.27 3.73 2.74
CA PHE A 294 -22.60 4.99 2.06
C PHE A 294 -22.31 6.20 2.94
N VAL A 295 -22.64 6.12 4.23
CA VAL A 295 -22.35 7.19 5.19
C VAL A 295 -20.85 7.42 5.31
N VAL A 296 -20.07 6.35 5.43
CA VAL A 296 -18.60 6.43 5.53
C VAL A 296 -18.00 7.00 4.24
N ILE A 297 -18.46 6.57 3.06
CA ILE A 297 -18.00 7.12 1.78
C ILE A 297 -18.33 8.62 1.70
N ALA A 298 -19.55 9.03 2.04
CA ALA A 298 -19.94 10.43 2.02
C ALA A 298 -19.16 11.30 3.03
N LEU A 299 -18.86 10.76 4.20
CA LEU A 299 -18.15 11.47 5.27
C LEU A 299 -16.63 11.55 5.01
N ARG A 300 -16.03 10.49 4.46
CA ARG A 300 -14.57 10.39 4.30
C ARG A 300 -14.08 10.85 2.94
N SER A 301 -14.96 10.99 1.95
CA SER A 301 -14.59 11.49 0.63
C SER A 301 -14.74 13.00 0.55
N SER A 302 -13.87 13.63 -0.21
CA SER A 302 -13.98 15.05 -0.52
C SER A 302 -15.23 15.37 -1.38
N PRO A 303 -15.73 16.62 -1.33
CA PRO A 303 -16.84 17.05 -2.16
C PRO A 303 -16.59 16.87 -3.66
N TYR A 304 -15.36 17.05 -4.14
CA TYR A 304 -15.05 16.88 -5.56
C TYR A 304 -15.03 15.42 -6.00
N LEU A 305 -14.63 14.48 -5.14
CA LEU A 305 -14.76 13.04 -5.44
C LEU A 305 -16.24 12.65 -5.55
N LEU A 306 -17.07 13.13 -4.63
CA LEU A 306 -18.52 12.87 -4.64
C LEU A 306 -19.20 13.50 -5.86
N LEU A 307 -18.89 14.76 -6.19
CA LEU A 307 -19.40 15.43 -7.38
C LEU A 307 -18.94 14.73 -8.67
N GLY A 308 -17.69 14.27 -8.72
CA GLY A 308 -17.17 13.49 -9.84
C GLY A 308 -17.91 12.17 -10.03
N LEU A 309 -18.19 11.45 -8.94
CA LEU A 309 -18.96 10.20 -8.96
C LEU A 309 -20.40 10.44 -9.45
N VAL A 310 -21.08 11.46 -8.93
CA VAL A 310 -22.42 11.85 -9.35
C VAL A 310 -22.41 12.27 -10.83
N GLY A 311 -21.44 13.08 -11.23
CA GLY A 311 -21.25 13.49 -12.63
C GLY A 311 -21.07 12.29 -13.57
N TYR A 312 -20.25 11.30 -13.20
CA TYR A 312 -20.07 10.08 -13.98
C TYR A 312 -21.35 9.26 -14.12
N ILE A 313 -22.18 9.18 -13.07
CA ILE A 313 -23.45 8.45 -13.11
C ILE A 313 -24.49 9.16 -14.00
N LEU A 314 -24.52 10.50 -13.94
CA LEU A 314 -25.49 11.33 -14.66
C LEU A 314 -25.12 11.54 -16.13
N VAL A 315 -23.84 11.71 -16.42
CA VAL A 315 -23.30 11.83 -17.77
C VAL A 315 -23.04 10.41 -18.28
N ARG A 316 -24.11 9.68 -18.57
CA ARG A 316 -23.99 8.43 -19.33
C ARG A 316 -23.51 8.77 -20.74
N TYR A 317 -22.39 8.17 -21.14
CA TYR A 317 -21.93 8.14 -22.53
C TYR A 317 -22.74 7.14 -23.34
#